data_AF-A0A8T5H8N5-F1
#
_entry.id   AF-A0A8T5H8N5-F1
#
_cell.length_a   1.000
_cell.length_b   1.000
_cell.length_c   1.000
_cell.angle_alpha   90.00
_cell.angle_beta   90.00
_cell.angle_gamma   90.00
#
_symmetry.space_group_name_H-M   'P 1'
#
loop_
_entity.id
_entity.type
_entity.pdbx_description
1 polymer ?
#
loop_
_entity_poly.entity_id
_entity_poly.type
_entity_poly.pdbx_seq_one_letter_code
_entity_poly.pdbx_strand_id
1 'polypeptide(L)'
;FDSKSIIGKYKDGVEQYLALPFVGYSYYKKTRFDYYISKILNEEEISPKDFFIKEMQEVSSEGGFRQAAIHCSDYSSDKTNVSFSLSRGSFATILLREIMKPTDPIVAGF
;
A
#
# COMPACT_ATOMS: atom_id res chain seq x y z
N PHE A 1 -5.31 -2.23 19.46
CA PHE A 1 -5.21 -0.89 20.05
C PHE A 1 -3.90 -0.83 20.80
N ASP A 2 -2.94 -0.05 20.32
CA ASP A 2 -1.72 0.25 21.06
C ASP A 2 -1.91 1.63 21.68
N SER A 3 -2.18 1.64 22.99
CA SER A 3 -2.42 2.87 23.75
C SER A 3 -1.18 3.74 23.92
N LYS A 4 -0.01 3.28 23.45
CA LYS A 4 1.28 3.97 23.62
C LYS A 4 1.88 4.52 22.33
N SER A 5 1.25 4.29 21.17
CA SER A 5 1.81 4.67 19.85
C SER A 5 3.22 4.13 19.59
N ILE A 6 3.59 3.03 20.24
CA ILE A 6 4.84 2.30 20.04
C ILE A 6 4.61 1.30 18.90
N ILE A 7 5.17 1.62 17.75
CA ILE A 7 4.98 0.88 16.50
C ILE A 7 5.51 -0.56 16.65
N GLY A 8 4.62 -1.50 16.98
CA GLY A 8 4.81 -2.95 16.83
C GLY A 8 4.92 -3.76 18.12
N LYS A 9 4.43 -5.01 18.09
CA LYS A 9 4.96 -6.07 18.97
C LYS A 9 6.41 -6.28 18.54
N TYR A 10 7.32 -5.59 19.22
CA TYR A 10 8.75 -5.74 19.05
C TYR A 10 9.17 -7.22 19.10
N LYS A 11 9.83 -7.69 18.05
CA LYS A 11 10.64 -8.90 18.02
C LYS A 11 11.88 -8.54 17.22
N ASP A 12 13.04 -8.69 17.85
CA ASP A 12 14.35 -8.38 17.26
C ASP A 12 14.49 -8.95 15.84
N GLY A 13 14.77 -8.08 14.88
CA GLY A 13 15.00 -8.40 13.47
C GLY A 13 15.24 -7.10 12.69
N VAL A 14 16.33 -7.04 11.93
CA VAL A 14 16.88 -5.80 11.34
C VAL A 14 16.05 -5.27 10.14
N GLU A 15 15.03 -6.01 9.69
CA GLU A 15 14.23 -5.64 8.51
C GLU A 15 12.73 -5.67 8.79
N GLN A 16 12.23 -4.63 9.47
CA GLN A 16 10.79 -4.39 9.59
C GLN A 16 10.38 -3.22 8.71
N TYR A 17 9.43 -3.47 7.81
CA TYR A 17 8.83 -2.44 6.96
C TYR A 17 7.42 -2.12 7.46
N LEU A 18 7.10 -0.82 7.57
CA LEU A 18 5.73 -0.39 7.82
C LEU A 18 4.83 -0.95 6.72
N ALA A 19 3.76 -1.63 7.10
CA ALA A 19 2.79 -2.16 6.16
C ALA A 19 1.39 -1.62 6.46
N LEU A 20 0.65 -1.31 5.40
CA LEU A 20 -0.74 -0.89 5.43
C LEU A 20 -1.65 -2.07 5.08
N PRO A 21 -2.85 -2.17 5.68
CA PRO A 21 -3.82 -3.18 5.28
C PRO A 21 -4.25 -2.99 3.83
N PHE A 22 -4.27 -4.09 3.09
CA PHE A 22 -4.92 -4.21 1.80
C PHE A 22 -6.25 -4.94 2.02
N VAL A 23 -7.38 -4.26 1.79
CA VAL A 23 -8.70 -4.77 2.15
C VAL A 23 -9.10 -5.91 1.22
N GLY A 24 -9.65 -6.96 1.82
CA GLY A 24 -10.29 -8.09 1.15
C GLY A 24 -11.20 -8.81 2.13
N TYR A 25 -11.70 -10.00 1.78
CA TYR A 25 -12.73 -10.68 2.58
C TYR A 25 -12.28 -11.10 3.98
N SER A 26 -10.98 -11.26 4.20
CA SER A 26 -10.40 -11.58 5.50
C SER A 26 -9.96 -10.32 6.29
N TYR A 27 -10.39 -9.12 5.90
CA TYR A 27 -9.97 -7.88 6.54
C TYR A 27 -10.24 -7.86 8.05
N TYR A 28 -9.18 -7.60 8.83
CA TYR A 28 -9.23 -7.57 10.28
C TYR A 28 -9.38 -6.15 10.83
N LYS A 29 -10.53 -5.87 11.45
CA LYS A 29 -10.89 -4.53 11.93
C LYS A 29 -10.11 -4.02 13.16
N LYS A 30 -9.39 -4.86 13.91
CA LYS A 30 -8.69 -4.38 15.13
C LYS A 30 -7.31 -3.76 14.83
N THR A 31 -7.21 -2.97 13.76
CA THR A 31 -6.00 -2.23 13.38
C THR A 31 -6.15 -0.74 13.68
N ARG A 32 -5.04 -0.02 13.81
CA ARG A 32 -5.04 1.45 13.94
C ARG A 32 -5.59 2.19 12.69
N PHE A 33 -5.73 1.48 11.58
CA PHE A 33 -6.19 2.03 10.30
C PHE A 33 -7.71 1.85 10.11
N ASP A 34 -8.35 1.02 10.92
CA ASP A 34 -9.76 0.64 10.76
C ASP A 34 -10.73 1.81 10.77
N TYR A 35 -10.45 2.86 11.57
CA TYR A 35 -11.27 4.06 11.57
C TYR A 35 -11.38 4.71 10.19
N TYR A 36 -10.24 4.91 9.53
CA TYR A 36 -10.19 5.55 8.20
C TYR A 36 -10.65 4.59 7.10
N ILE A 37 -10.24 3.31 7.17
CA ILE A 37 -10.66 2.30 6.21
C ILE A 37 -12.19 2.12 6.27
N SER A 38 -12.78 2.04 7.45
CA SER A 38 -14.23 1.90 7.59
C SER A 38 -15.00 3.10 7.03
N LYS A 39 -14.46 4.32 7.13
CA LYS A 39 -15.07 5.50 6.49
C LYS A 39 -15.11 5.35 4.98
N ILE A 40 -13.97 5.01 4.37
CA ILE A 40 -13.86 4.81 2.92
C ILE A 40 -14.81 3.70 2.47
N LEU A 41 -14.82 2.55 3.17
CA LEU A 41 -15.72 1.44 2.83
C LEU A 41 -17.20 1.83 2.91
N ASN A 42 -17.58 2.63 3.92
CA ASN A 42 -18.95 3.13 4.04
C ASN A 42 -19.29 4.15 2.94
N GLU A 43 -18.36 5.04 2.59
CA GLU A 43 -18.53 6.02 1.50
C GLU A 43 -18.70 5.33 0.14
N GLU A 44 -17.97 4.23 -0.08
CA GLU A 44 -18.03 3.40 -1.29
C GLU A 44 -19.17 2.36 -1.25
N GLU A 45 -19.98 2.33 -0.19
CA GLU A 45 -21.08 1.37 0.03
C GLU A 45 -20.67 -0.11 -0.08
N ILE A 46 -19.44 -0.44 0.32
CA ILE A 46 -18.89 -1.80 0.28
C ILE A 46 -18.52 -2.31 1.67
N SER A 47 -18.52 -3.62 1.81
CA SER A 47 -18.07 -4.35 2.99
C SER A 47 -16.94 -5.31 2.62
N PRO A 48 -16.11 -5.75 3.59
CA PRO A 48 -15.11 -6.78 3.33
C PRO A 48 -15.68 -8.04 2.67
N LYS A 49 -16.92 -8.44 3.00
CA LYS A 49 -17.54 -9.65 2.44
C LYS A 49 -17.75 -9.57 0.93
N ASP A 50 -17.86 -8.37 0.37
CA ASP A 50 -18.09 -8.17 -1.06
C ASP A 50 -16.84 -8.51 -1.90
N PHE A 51 -15.68 -8.65 -1.26
CA PHE A 51 -14.46 -9.18 -1.88
C PHE A 51 -14.44 -10.71 -1.99
N PHE A 52 -15.48 -11.41 -1.51
CA PHE A 52 -15.64 -12.85 -1.66
C PHE A 52 -16.78 -13.18 -2.62
N ILE A 53 -16.46 -13.83 -3.74
CA ILE A 53 -17.40 -14.22 -4.79
C ILE A 53 -17.54 -15.74 -4.74
N LYS A 54 -18.65 -16.21 -4.16
CA LYS A 54 -18.86 -17.64 -3.87
C LYS A 54 -18.89 -18.49 -5.14
N GLU A 55 -19.45 -17.95 -6.21
CA GLU A 55 -19.63 -18.58 -7.52
C GLU A 55 -18.31 -18.65 -8.32
N MET A 56 -17.34 -17.79 -7.99
CA MET A 56 -16.07 -17.65 -8.72
C MET A 56 -14.95 -17.28 -7.73
N GLN A 57 -14.52 -18.27 -6.94
CA GLN A 57 -13.59 -18.06 -5.84
C GLN A 57 -12.21 -17.57 -6.31
N GLU A 58 -11.81 -17.90 -7.54
CA GLU A 58 -10.54 -17.52 -8.16
C GLU A 58 -10.39 -16.00 -8.37
N VAL A 59 -11.49 -15.24 -8.41
CA VAL A 59 -11.46 -13.77 -8.48
C VAL A 59 -11.69 -13.11 -7.13
N SER A 60 -11.92 -13.89 -6.07
CA SER A 60 -12.06 -13.34 -4.72
C SER A 60 -10.73 -12.78 -4.24
N SER A 61 -10.78 -11.72 -3.46
CA SER A 61 -9.59 -11.10 -2.86
C SER A 61 -9.59 -11.30 -1.36
N GLU A 62 -8.66 -12.10 -0.85
CA GLU A 62 -8.48 -12.31 0.59
C GLU A 62 -8.08 -11.02 1.32
N GLY A 63 -7.38 -10.13 0.61
CA GLY A 63 -6.72 -8.97 1.19
C GLY A 63 -5.34 -9.33 1.70
N GLY A 64 -4.81 -8.52 2.61
CA GLY A 64 -3.50 -8.76 3.21
C GLY A 64 -2.84 -7.46 3.67
N PHE A 65 -1.53 -7.35 3.43
CA PHE A 65 -0.75 -6.17 3.78
C PHE A 65 0.15 -5.79 2.61
N ARG A 66 0.33 -4.48 2.40
CA ARG A 66 1.31 -3.93 1.45
C ARG A 66 2.28 -3.02 2.19
N GLN A 67 3.55 -3.02 1.78
CA GLN A 67 4.52 -2.06 2.32
C GLN A 67 4.06 -0.63 2.04
N ALA A 68 4.16 0.23 3.05
CA ALA A 68 3.73 1.62 2.98
C ALA A 68 4.69 2.49 2.14
N ALA A 69 5.95 2.08 2.07
CA ALA A 69 7.00 2.76 1.32
C ALA A 69 7.62 1.78 0.32
N ILE A 70 7.97 2.31 -0.85
CA ILE A 70 8.73 1.58 -1.86
C ILE A 70 10.20 1.64 -1.47
N HIS A 71 10.85 0.48 -1.44
CA HIS A 71 12.31 0.44 -1.34
C HIS A 71 12.92 0.70 -2.72
N CYS A 72 13.75 1.75 -2.81
CA CYS A 72 14.48 2.14 -4.00
C CYS A 72 15.97 2.12 -3.68
N SER A 73 16.75 1.33 -4.41
CA SER A 73 18.21 1.21 -4.27
C SER A 73 18.92 1.56 -5.59
N ASP A 74 20.25 1.64 -5.53
CA ASP A 74 21.13 1.77 -6.70
C ASP A 74 20.71 2.90 -7.66
N TYR A 75 20.28 4.01 -7.07
CA TYR A 75 19.73 5.12 -7.83
C TYR A 75 20.80 6.12 -8.28
N SER A 76 20.67 6.62 -9.50
CA SER A 76 21.51 7.69 -10.02
C SER A 76 20.72 8.58 -10.98
N SER A 77 21.14 9.84 -11.12
CA SER A 77 20.52 10.80 -12.04
C SER A 77 21.58 11.60 -12.80
N ASP A 78 21.46 11.64 -14.12
CA ASP A 78 22.24 12.52 -14.99
C ASP A 78 21.33 13.16 -16.05
N LYS A 79 21.14 14.48 -15.94
CA LYS A 79 20.28 15.30 -16.80
C LYS A 79 18.86 14.72 -16.92
N THR A 80 18.60 13.96 -17.98
CA THR A 80 17.31 13.35 -18.32
C THR A 80 17.28 11.85 -18.09
N ASN A 81 18.38 11.25 -17.66
CA ASN A 81 18.49 9.82 -17.38
C ASN A 81 18.41 9.59 -15.87
N VAL A 82 17.57 8.64 -15.47
CA VAL A 82 17.46 8.15 -14.10
C VAL A 82 17.58 6.63 -14.13
N SER A 83 18.44 6.08 -13.27
CA SER A 83 18.56 4.64 -13.03
C SER A 83 18.19 4.34 -11.60
N PHE A 84 17.56 3.20 -11.33
CA PHE A 84 17.21 2.76 -9.98
C PHE A 84 16.74 1.30 -9.99
N SER A 85 16.81 0.66 -8.83
CA SER A 85 16.26 -0.67 -8.56
C SER A 85 15.07 -0.53 -7.63
N LEU A 86 13.95 -1.21 -7.94
CA LEU A 86 12.75 -1.22 -7.10
C LEU A 86 12.42 -2.64 -6.63
N SER A 87 11.80 -2.73 -5.44
CA SER A 87 11.23 -3.99 -4.96
C SER A 87 10.16 -4.53 -5.91
N ARG A 88 10.04 -5.86 -6.00
CA ARG A 88 9.03 -6.52 -6.84
C ARG A 88 7.62 -6.03 -6.49
N GLY A 89 6.83 -5.71 -7.51
CA GLY A 89 5.47 -5.19 -7.35
C GLY A 89 5.39 -3.66 -7.22
N SER A 90 6.52 -2.97 -7.26
CA SER A 90 6.61 -1.51 -7.37
C SER A 90 6.59 -1.06 -8.83
N PHE A 91 6.11 0.16 -9.06
CA PHE A 91 6.06 0.77 -10.39
C PHE A 91 7.04 1.93 -10.49
N ALA A 92 7.83 1.97 -11.57
CA ALA A 92 8.76 3.06 -11.87
C ALA A 92 8.04 4.43 -11.94
N THR A 93 6.80 4.44 -12.40
CA THR A 93 5.96 5.64 -12.51
C THR A 93 5.74 6.33 -11.17
N ILE A 94 5.65 5.60 -10.06
CA ILE A 94 5.53 6.20 -8.72
C ILE A 94 6.78 7.03 -8.39
N LEU A 95 7.98 6.51 -8.69
CA LEU A 95 9.22 7.24 -8.46
C LEU A 95 9.35 8.44 -9.40
N LEU A 96 9.01 8.27 -10.68
CA LEU A 96 9.04 9.36 -11.66
C LEU A 96 8.08 10.50 -11.30
N ARG A 97 6.88 10.19 -10.80
CA ARG A 97 5.93 11.19 -10.27
C ARG A 97 6.55 11.99 -9.14
N GLU A 98 7.27 11.33 -8.23
CA GLU A 98 7.93 11.99 -7.10
C GLU A 98 9.15 12.83 -7.51
N ILE A 99 9.85 12.47 -8.59
CA ILE A 99 10.96 13.27 -9.15
C ILE A 99 10.43 14.48 -9.92
N MET A 100 9.44 14.27 -10.80
CA MET A 100 8.94 15.31 -11.70
C MET A 100 7.99 16.30 -11.02
N LYS A 101 7.31 15.89 -9.94
CA LYS A 101 6.33 16.69 -9.18
C LYS A 101 5.34 17.45 -10.09
N PRO A 102 4.66 16.77 -11.04
CA PRO A 102 3.69 17.44 -11.90
C PRO A 102 2.54 18.00 -11.07
N THR A 103 2.01 19.16 -11.49
CA THR A 103 0.83 19.77 -10.84
C THR A 103 -0.39 18.86 -10.92
N ASP A 104 -0.57 18.22 -12.07
CA ASP A 104 -1.61 17.21 -12.29
C ASP A 104 -0.95 15.87 -12.67
N PRO A 105 -0.82 14.92 -11.73
CA PRO A 105 -0.23 13.63 -12.00
C PRO A 105 -0.98 12.80 -13.05
N ILE A 106 -2.32 12.89 -13.08
CA ILE A 106 -3.15 12.07 -13.98
C ILE A 106 -2.94 12.52 -15.42
N VAL A 107 -2.98 13.84 -15.66
CA VAL A 107 -2.71 14.40 -17.00
C VAL A 107 -1.27 14.13 -17.45
N ALA A 108 -0.32 14.10 -16.51
CA ALA A 108 1.07 13.77 -16.79
C ALA A 108 1.33 12.27 -17.04
N GLY A 109 0.31 11.41 -16.92
CA GLY A 109 0.41 9.98 -17.19
C GLY A 109 0.91 9.13 -16.02
N PHE A 110 0.74 9.60 -14.78
CA PHE A 110 1.05 8.87 -13.56
C PHE A 110 -0.18 8.31 -12.85
#